data_AF-A0A967GT69-F1
#
_entry.id   AF-A0A967GT69-F1
#
_cell.length_a   1.000
_cell.length_b   1.000
_cell.length_c   1.000
_cell.angle_alpha   90.00
_cell.angle_beta   90.00
_cell.angle_gamma   90.00
#
_symmetry.space_group_name_H-M   'P 1'
#
loop_
_entity.id
_entity.type
_entity.pdbx_description
1 polymer ?
#
loop_
_entity_poly.entity_id
_entity_poly.type
_entity_poly.pdbx_seq_one_letter_code
_entity_poly.pdbx_strand_id
1 'polypeptide(L)'
;NVPAFFGALPEGRPASRLALARWITGPDNPLTARVTVNRFWQHLFGTGIVKSSEDFGRQGEWPSHPHLIDWLAVEFVESGWDVKGLLRQVVLSATYRQSSRVTPGIYARDPENRLLARGPR
;
A
#
# COMPACT_ATOMS: atom_id res chain seq x y z
N ASN A 1 5.19 20.24 -20.73
CA ASN A 1 6.35 19.84 -19.91
C ASN A 1 5.96 18.67 -19.02
N VAL A 2 6.67 17.55 -19.14
CA VAL A 2 6.54 16.40 -18.23
C VAL A 2 7.48 16.68 -17.04
N PRO A 3 6.99 16.73 -15.78
CA PRO A 3 7.86 16.99 -14.64
C PRO A 3 8.98 15.94 -14.51
N ALA A 4 10.18 16.35 -14.10
CA ALA A 4 11.40 15.53 -14.17
C ALA A 4 11.34 14.22 -13.36
N PHE A 5 10.47 14.13 -12.34
CA PHE A 5 10.29 12.89 -11.56
C PHE A 5 9.55 11.80 -12.35
N PHE A 6 8.87 12.14 -13.44
CA PHE A 6 8.18 11.20 -14.32
C PHE A 6 9.13 10.42 -15.27
N GLY A 7 10.45 10.61 -15.15
CA GLY A 7 11.41 10.02 -16.07
C GLY A 7 11.27 10.55 -17.51
N ALA A 8 11.90 9.88 -18.46
CA ALA A 8 11.76 10.19 -19.88
C ALA A 8 10.53 9.48 -20.46
N LEU A 9 9.74 10.18 -21.26
CA LEU A 9 8.76 9.51 -22.12
C LEU A 9 9.51 8.59 -23.11
N PRO A 10 8.99 7.40 -23.42
CA PRO A 10 9.56 6.55 -24.47
C PRO A 10 9.68 7.35 -25.77
N GLU A 11 10.86 7.33 -26.39
CA GLU A 11 11.14 8.10 -27.61
C GLU A 11 10.08 7.80 -28.70
N GLY A 12 9.62 8.86 -29.39
CA GLY A 12 8.68 8.74 -30.50
C GLY A 12 7.19 8.59 -30.13
N ARG A 13 6.80 8.64 -28.84
CA ARG A 13 5.37 8.67 -28.45
C ARG A 13 4.89 10.09 -28.10
N PRO A 14 3.71 10.51 -28.59
CA PRO A 14 3.11 11.76 -28.18
C PRO A 14 2.80 11.74 -26.69
N ALA A 15 3.11 12.85 -26.01
CA ALA A 15 2.73 13.10 -24.62
C ALA A 15 1.20 13.12 -24.49
N SER A 16 0.64 11.95 -24.23
CA SER A 16 -0.80 11.69 -24.21
C SER A 16 -1.25 11.19 -22.84
N ARG A 17 -2.55 11.29 -22.55
CA ARG A 17 -3.15 10.71 -21.32
C ARG A 17 -2.85 9.21 -21.19
N LEU A 18 -2.79 8.49 -22.32
CA LEU A 18 -2.44 7.08 -22.34
C LEU A 18 -0.97 6.85 -21.95
N ALA A 19 -0.05 7.70 -22.42
CA ALA A 19 1.36 7.61 -22.03
C ALA A 19 1.55 7.84 -20.53
N LEU A 20 0.85 8.83 -19.96
CA LEU A 20 0.85 9.09 -18.52
C LEU A 20 0.26 7.90 -17.74
N ALA A 21 -0.89 7.36 -18.17
CA ALA A 21 -1.51 6.21 -17.49
C ALA A 21 -0.57 5.00 -17.45
N ARG A 22 0.06 4.68 -18.58
CA ARG A 22 1.04 3.58 -18.68
C ARG A 22 2.25 3.79 -17.78
N TRP A 23 2.70 5.04 -17.62
CA TRP A 23 3.78 5.36 -16.69
C TRP A 23 3.34 5.22 -15.23
N ILE A 24 2.15 5.73 -14.87
CA ILE A 24 1.63 5.67 -13.50
C ILE A 24 1.50 4.22 -13.04
N THR A 25 1.06 3.32 -13.93
CA THR A 25 0.91 1.89 -13.64
C THR A 25 2.10 1.05 -14.08
N GLY A 26 3.21 1.70 -14.49
CA GLY A 26 4.40 1.01 -14.96
C GLY A 26 5.20 0.41 -13.80
N PRO A 27 5.95 -0.68 -14.03
CA PRO A 27 6.76 -1.33 -13.00
C PRO A 27 7.86 -0.41 -12.45
N ASP A 28 8.30 0.59 -13.24
CA ASP A 28 9.30 1.57 -12.84
C ASP A 28 8.76 2.60 -11.82
N ASN A 29 7.44 2.63 -11.58
CA ASN A 29 6.81 3.49 -10.59
C ASN A 29 6.24 2.66 -9.41
N PRO A 30 7.01 2.45 -8.33
CA PRO A 30 6.57 1.65 -7.20
C PRO A 30 5.52 2.35 -6.33
N LEU A 31 5.35 3.67 -6.45
CA LEU A 31 4.49 4.45 -5.57
C LEU A 31 3.01 4.08 -5.75
N THR A 32 2.55 3.93 -6.99
CA THR A 32 1.15 3.64 -7.28
C THR A 32 0.68 2.34 -6.62
N ALA A 33 1.52 1.30 -6.69
CA ALA A 33 1.22 0.01 -6.07
C ALA A 33 1.22 0.12 -4.54
N ARG A 34 2.24 0.74 -3.94
CA ARG A 34 2.34 0.94 -2.47
C ARG A 34 1.15 1.74 -1.92
N VAL A 35 0.79 2.84 -2.58
CA VAL A 35 -0.37 3.68 -2.20
C VAL A 35 -1.66 2.87 -2.26
N THR A 36 -1.86 2.13 -3.34
CA THR A 36 -3.08 1.31 -3.54
C THR A 36 -3.19 0.22 -2.47
N VAL A 37 -2.10 -0.54 -2.25
CA VAL A 37 -2.02 -1.57 -1.21
C VAL A 37 -2.30 -0.98 0.17
N ASN A 38 -1.70 0.16 0.50
CA ASN A 38 -1.91 0.80 1.79
C ASN A 38 -3.35 1.24 2.00
N ARG A 39 -4.04 1.72 0.96
CA ARG A 39 -5.46 2.08 1.02
C ARG A 39 -6.32 0.86 1.32
N PHE A 40 -6.12 -0.25 0.61
CA PHE A 40 -6.84 -1.49 0.91
C PHE A 40 -6.53 -2.01 2.31
N TRP A 41 -5.25 -1.96 2.72
CA TRP A 41 -4.85 -2.29 4.08
C TRP A 41 -5.58 -1.44 5.12
N GLN A 42 -5.61 -0.12 4.92
CA GLN A 42 -6.31 0.81 5.81
C GLN A 42 -7.81 0.52 5.87
N HIS A 43 -8.45 0.17 4.76
CA HIS A 43 -9.86 -0.24 4.77
C HIS A 43 -10.10 -1.51 5.58
N LEU A 44 -9.14 -2.43 5.61
CA LEU A 44 -9.24 -3.68 6.35
C LEU A 44 -8.84 -3.56 7.83
N PHE A 45 -7.83 -2.76 8.15
CA PHE A 45 -7.25 -2.65 9.50
C PHE A 45 -7.55 -1.32 10.22
N GLY A 46 -8.22 -0.39 9.57
CA GLY A 46 -8.51 0.97 10.07
C GLY A 46 -7.32 1.93 9.91
N THR A 47 -6.10 1.45 10.16
CA THR A 47 -4.85 2.22 10.00
C THR A 47 -3.98 1.58 8.92
N GLY A 48 -3.49 2.40 7.99
CA GLY A 48 -2.55 1.97 6.95
C GLY A 48 -1.20 1.53 7.53
N ILE A 49 -0.45 0.75 6.77
CA ILE A 49 0.97 0.46 7.07
C ILE A 49 1.75 1.78 7.09
N VAL A 50 1.43 2.69 6.16
CA VAL A 50 1.75 4.12 6.20
C VAL A 50 0.49 4.84 6.69
N LYS A 51 0.58 5.51 7.84
CA LYS A 51 -0.57 6.21 8.43
C LYS A 51 -1.00 7.42 7.60
N SER A 52 -0.04 8.15 7.03
CA SER A 52 -0.27 9.28 6.13
C SER A 52 -0.65 8.81 4.73
N SER A 53 -1.85 8.23 4.57
CA SER A 53 -2.29 7.68 3.28
C SER A 53 -2.34 8.69 2.12
N GLU A 54 -2.31 9.98 2.42
CA GLU A 54 -2.30 11.08 1.46
C GLU A 54 -0.88 11.54 1.08
N ASP A 55 0.15 11.15 1.84
CA ASP A 55 1.55 11.52 1.59
C ASP A 55 2.49 10.31 1.75
N PHE A 56 2.99 9.84 0.61
CA PHE A 56 4.02 8.79 0.50
C PHE A 56 5.41 9.37 0.18
N GLY A 57 5.54 10.69 0.19
CA GLY A 57 6.76 11.43 -0.07
C GLY A 57 7.48 11.82 1.21
N ARG A 58 8.26 12.91 1.16
CA ARG A 58 9.15 13.34 2.25
C ARG A 58 8.44 13.77 3.53
N GLN A 59 7.15 14.11 3.47
CA GLN A 59 6.36 14.49 4.65
C GLN A 59 5.46 13.34 5.13
N GLY A 60 5.50 12.20 4.45
CA GLY A 60 4.82 10.98 4.86
C GLY A 60 5.46 10.34 6.09
N GLU A 61 4.65 9.68 6.90
CA GLU A 61 5.14 8.82 7.96
C GLU A 61 5.86 7.60 7.39
N TRP A 62 6.91 7.15 8.09
CA TRP A 62 7.57 5.90 7.74
C TRP A 62 6.61 4.71 7.90
N PRO A 63 6.64 3.73 6.96
CA PRO A 63 5.83 2.51 7.07
C PRO A 63 6.14 1.78 8.38
N SER A 64 5.11 1.30 9.08
CA SER A 64 5.32 0.44 10.27
C SER A 64 6.00 -0.88 9.89
N HIS A 65 5.71 -1.39 8.69
CA HIS A 65 6.24 -2.64 8.16
C HIS A 65 6.71 -2.43 6.70
N PRO A 66 7.90 -1.86 6.47
CA PRO A 66 8.36 -1.48 5.13
C PRO A 66 8.50 -2.69 4.19
N HIS A 67 9.01 -3.82 4.68
CA HIS A 67 9.13 -5.03 3.88
C HIS A 67 7.76 -5.61 3.49
N LEU A 68 6.74 -5.47 4.34
CA LEU A 68 5.41 -5.99 4.07
C LEU A 68 4.70 -5.21 2.95
N ILE A 69 4.73 -3.87 3.03
CA ILE A 69 4.11 -3.04 1.99
C ILE A 69 4.83 -3.20 0.65
N ASP A 70 6.16 -3.36 0.68
CA ASP A 70 6.96 -3.59 -0.53
C ASP A 70 6.64 -4.94 -1.16
N TRP A 71 6.56 -6.00 -0.36
CA TRP A 71 6.19 -7.32 -0.84
C TRP A 71 4.76 -7.34 -1.40
N LEU A 72 3.78 -6.79 -0.68
CA LEU A 72 2.40 -6.71 -1.16
C LEU A 72 2.27 -5.87 -2.45
N ALA A 73 3.06 -4.81 -2.59
CA ALA A 73 3.06 -3.98 -3.79
C ALA A 73 3.61 -4.73 -5.00
N VAL A 74 4.69 -5.51 -4.83
CA VAL A 74 5.24 -6.37 -5.89
C VAL A 74 4.22 -7.42 -6.31
N GLU A 75 3.66 -8.19 -5.36
CA GLU A 75 2.64 -9.20 -5.64
C GLU A 75 1.41 -8.61 -6.35
N PHE A 76 1.01 -7.39 -5.96
CA PHE A 76 -0.13 -6.73 -6.58
C PHE A 76 0.14 -6.35 -8.04
N VAL A 77 1.36 -5.94 -8.39
CA VAL A 77 1.74 -5.65 -9.78
C VAL A 77 1.90 -6.94 -10.58
N GLU A 78 2.58 -7.95 -10.03
CA GLU A 78 2.84 -9.23 -10.69
C GLU A 78 1.56 -10.04 -10.97
N SER A 79 0.55 -9.92 -10.10
CA SER A 79 -0.78 -10.50 -10.33
C SER A 79 -1.60 -9.77 -11.42
N GLY A 80 -1.07 -8.71 -12.01
CA GLY A 80 -1.79 -7.91 -13.00
C GLY A 80 -2.84 -6.98 -12.37
N TRP A 81 -2.55 -6.45 -11.17
CA TRP A 81 -3.43 -5.57 -10.41
C TRP A 81 -4.73 -6.26 -9.93
N ASP A 82 -4.66 -7.54 -9.57
CA ASP A 82 -5.81 -8.29 -9.07
C ASP A 82 -6.20 -7.87 -7.64
N VAL A 83 -7.19 -6.99 -7.55
CA VAL A 83 -7.73 -6.50 -6.27
C VAL A 83 -8.34 -7.63 -5.45
N LYS A 84 -9.03 -8.59 -6.07
CA LYS A 84 -9.65 -9.71 -5.32
C LYS A 84 -8.58 -10.63 -4.77
N GLY A 85 -7.53 -10.89 -5.55
CA GLY A 85 -6.34 -11.63 -5.13
C GLY A 85 -5.67 -10.99 -3.92
N LEU A 86 -5.38 -9.68 -3.99
CA LEU A 86 -4.81 -8.91 -2.87
C LEU A 86 -5.67 -9.00 -1.61
N LEU A 87 -6.98 -8.73 -1.73
CA LEU A 87 -7.90 -8.78 -0.59
C LEU A 87 -7.95 -10.20 0.00
N ARG A 88 -8.05 -11.22 -0.85
CA ARG A 88 -8.03 -12.63 -0.43
C ARG A 88 -6.76 -12.97 0.35
N GLN A 89 -5.59 -12.55 -0.16
CA GLN A 89 -4.31 -12.77 0.49
C GLN A 89 -4.26 -12.14 1.89
N VAL A 90 -4.76 -10.91 2.02
CA VAL A 90 -4.77 -10.21 3.31
C VAL A 90 -5.77 -10.87 4.28
N VAL A 91 -7.02 -11.12 3.88
CA VAL A 91 -8.04 -11.68 4.79
C VAL A 91 -7.78 -13.14 5.19
N LEU A 92 -7.01 -13.86 4.37
CA LEU A 92 -6.54 -15.21 4.70
C LEU A 92 -5.16 -15.22 5.40
N SER A 93 -4.60 -14.07 5.76
CA SER A 93 -3.38 -14.02 6.56
C SER A 93 -3.63 -14.42 8.02
N ALA A 94 -2.60 -14.90 8.70
CA ALA A 94 -2.66 -15.12 10.14
C ALA A 94 -2.95 -13.82 10.90
N THR A 95 -2.39 -12.70 10.42
CA THR A 95 -2.58 -11.36 10.98
C THR A 95 -4.04 -10.91 10.97
N TYR A 96 -4.74 -11.06 9.85
CA TYR A 96 -6.15 -10.68 9.75
C TYR A 96 -7.06 -11.58 10.60
N ARG A 97 -6.71 -12.87 10.72
CA ARG A 97 -7.48 -13.86 11.51
C ARG A 97 -7.19 -13.84 13.02
N GLN A 98 -6.31 -12.97 13.50
CA GLN A 98 -6.10 -12.81 14.94
C GLN A 98 -7.40 -12.42 15.65
N SER A 99 -7.49 -12.70 16.95
CA SER A 99 -8.63 -12.23 17.74
C SER A 99 -8.66 -10.69 17.77
N SER A 100 -9.83 -10.11 17.59
CA SER A 100 -10.06 -8.66 17.74
C SER A 100 -10.27 -8.23 19.20
N ARG A 101 -10.17 -9.18 20.16
CA ARG A 101 -10.29 -8.91 21.60
C ARG A 101 -9.17 -7.98 22.06
N VAL A 102 -9.56 -6.89 22.72
CA VAL A 102 -8.62 -5.88 23.22
C VAL A 102 -8.58 -5.94 24.73
N THR A 103 -7.44 -6.32 25.29
CA THR A 103 -7.17 -6.21 26.73
C THR A 103 -6.49 -4.87 27.03
N PRO A 104 -6.58 -4.34 28.27
CA PRO A 104 -5.90 -3.09 28.64
C PRO A 104 -4.40 -3.10 28.33
N GLY A 105 -3.72 -4.24 28.56
CA GLY A 105 -2.30 -4.39 28.26
C GLY A 105 -1.96 -4.33 26.76
N ILE A 106 -2.81 -4.91 25.90
CA ILE A 106 -2.65 -4.82 24.44
C ILE A 106 -2.89 -3.39 23.97
N TYR A 107 -3.95 -2.75 24.47
CA TYR A 107 -4.27 -1.37 24.09
C TYR A 107 -3.18 -0.37 24.49
N ALA A 108 -2.61 -0.51 25.70
CA ALA A 108 -1.54 0.37 26.16
C ALA A 108 -0.26 0.28 25.31
N ARG A 109 0.02 -0.89 24.71
CA ARG A 109 1.20 -1.12 23.87
C ARG A 109 0.97 -0.74 22.41
N ASP A 110 -0.24 -0.94 21.91
CA ASP A 110 -0.59 -0.71 20.51
C ASP A 110 -2.02 -0.15 20.37
N PRO A 111 -2.23 1.14 20.73
CA PRO A 111 -3.56 1.73 20.75
C PRO A 111 -4.19 1.80 19.36
N GLU A 112 -3.39 2.09 18.33
CA GLU A 112 -3.82 2.24 16.92
C GLU A 112 -3.71 0.93 16.11
N ASN A 113 -3.32 -0.19 16.73
CA ASN A 113 -3.04 -1.45 16.04
C ASN A 113 -1.94 -1.34 14.96
N ARG A 114 -0.97 -0.43 15.12
CA ARG A 114 0.15 -0.21 14.19
C ARG A 114 1.14 -1.36 14.17
N LEU A 115 1.27 -2.08 15.29
CA LEU A 115 2.13 -3.25 15.45
C LEU A 115 1.38 -4.56 15.14
N LEU A 116 0.11 -4.46 14.75
CA LEU A 116 -0.73 -5.60 14.38
C LEU A 116 -0.84 -6.63 15.51
N ALA A 117 -0.94 -6.13 16.74
CA ALA A 117 -1.04 -6.93 17.96
C ALA A 117 -2.40 -7.64 18.13
N ARG A 118 -3.37 -7.31 17.27
CA ARG A 118 -4.73 -7.86 17.25
C ARG A 118 -5.32 -7.83 15.86
N GLY A 119 -6.38 -8.63 15.67
CA GLY A 119 -7.17 -8.60 14.44
C GLY A 119 -7.95 -7.29 14.27
N PRO A 120 -8.37 -6.96 13.03
CA PRO A 120 -9.23 -5.82 12.76
C PRO A 120 -10.62 -6.01 13.39
N ARG A 121 -11.32 -4.90 13.63
CA ARG A 121 -12.67 -4.88 14.21
C ARG A 121 -13.73 -4.71 13.15
#